data_AF-A0A5K0YQZ7-F1
#
_entry.id   AF-A0A5K0YQZ7-F1
#
_cell.length_a   1.000
_cell.length_b   1.000
_cell.length_c   1.000
_cell.angle_alpha   90.00
_cell.angle_beta   90.00
_cell.angle_gamma   90.00
#
_symmetry.space_group_name_H-M   'P 1'
#
loop_
_entity.id
_entity.type
_entity.pdbx_description
1 polymer ?
#
loop_
_entity_poly.entity_id
_entity_poly.type
_entity_poly.pdbx_seq_one_letter_code
_entity_poly.pdbx_strand_id
1 'polypeptide(L)' 'MILQQMELITSTDIIRNLCKKMAPPLVTLLSAEPEIQYVALRNINLIVQRWPTILAHEIK' A
#
# COMPACT_ATOMS: atom_id res chain seq x y z
N MET A 1 0.82 -13.77 5.86
CA MET A 1 0.03 -13.63 7.10
C MET A 1 -0.89 -12.41 7.06
N ILE A 2 -0.40 -11.18 6.82
CA ILE A 2 -1.28 -9.98 6.68
C ILE A 2 -2.06 -9.95 5.35
N LEU A 3 -1.43 -10.31 4.23
CA LEU A 3 -2.08 -10.28 2.90
C LEU A 3 -3.30 -11.21 2.79
N GLN A 4 -3.28 -12.37 3.47
CA GLN A 4 -4.43 -13.29 3.50
C GLN A 4 -5.63 -12.75 4.30
N GLN A 5 -5.39 -11.89 5.29
CA GLN A 5 -6.47 -11.29 6.09
C GLN A 5 -7.22 -10.20 5.30
N MET A 6 -6.56 -9.59 4.30
CA MET A 6 -7.17 -8.57 3.45
C MET A 6 -8.14 -9.15 2.40
N GLU A 7 -8.07 -10.46 2.11
CA GLU A 7 -9.01 -11.14 1.22
C GLU A 7 -10.41 -11.31 1.83
N LEU A 8 -10.54 -11.14 3.15
CA LEU A 8 -11.84 -11.19 3.85
C LEU A 8 -12.61 -9.85 3.75
N ILE A 9 -11.98 -8.79 3.23
CA ILE A 9 -12.62 -7.48 3.10
C ILE A 9 -13.31 -7.42 1.73
N THR A 10 -14.61 -7.67 1.72
CA THR A 10 -15.46 -7.63 0.49
C THR A 10 -16.05 -6.24 0.23
N SER A 11 -16.04 -5.33 1.21
CA SER A 11 -16.59 -3.98 1.04
C SER A 11 -15.61 -3.06 0.33
N THR A 12 -15.97 -2.66 -0.89
CA THR A 12 -15.16 -1.76 -1.73
C THR A 12 -14.94 -0.38 -1.11
N ASP A 13 -15.88 0.12 -0.30
CA ASP A 13 -15.75 1.40 0.40
C ASP A 13 -14.75 1.34 1.56
N ILE A 14 -14.71 0.22 2.28
CA ILE A 14 -13.70 -0.02 3.32
C ILE A 14 -12.31 -0.10 2.67
N ILE A 15 -12.18 -0.79 1.53
CA ILE A 15 -10.92 -0.85 0.77
C ILE A 15 -10.47 0.55 0.34
N ARG A 16 -11.35 1.37 -0.23
CA ARG A 16 -10.99 2.75 -0.63
C ARG A 16 -10.54 3.59 0.56
N ASN A 17 -11.24 3.52 1.68
CA ASN A 17 -10.88 4.29 2.88
C ASN A 17 -9.55 3.80 3.47
N LEU A 18 -9.30 2.50 3.45
CA LEU A 18 -8.02 1.94 3.87
C LEU A 18 -6.88 2.38 2.94
N CYS A 19 -7.06 2.31 1.63
CA CYS A 19 -6.10 2.79 0.64
C CYS A 19 -5.67 4.24 0.89
N LYS A 20 -6.64 5.15 1.13
CA LYS A 20 -6.37 6.55 1.44
C LYS A 20 -5.53 6.73 2.71
N LYS A 21 -5.76 5.90 3.74
CA LYS A 21 -5.01 5.95 5.00
C LYS A 21 -3.62 5.32 4.89
N MET A 22 -3.45 4.34 4.01
CA MET A 22 -2.20 3.62 3.80
C MET A 22 -1.23 4.37 2.87
N ALA A 23 -1.72 5.24 2.00
CA ALA A 23 -0.88 6.00 1.07
C ALA A 23 0.22 6.83 1.79
N PRO A 24 -0.09 7.69 2.80
CA PRO A 24 0.95 8.46 3.50
C PRO A 24 2.06 7.62 4.17
N PRO A 25 1.76 6.58 4.98
CA PRO A 25 2.81 5.79 5.62
C PRO A 25 3.66 5.02 4.60
N LEU A 26 3.08 4.53 3.50
CA LEU A 26 3.84 3.88 2.43
C LEU A 26 4.84 4.84 1.78
N VAL A 27 4.44 6.09 1.55
CA VAL A 27 5.34 7.13 0.99
C VAL A 27 6.47 7.46 1.98
N THR A 28 6.17 7.63 3.27
CA THR A 28 7.23 7.91 4.27
C THR A 28 8.23 6.76 4.43
N LEU A 29 7.79 5.52 4.19
CA LEU A 29 8.66 4.34 4.24
C LEU A 29 9.73 4.35 3.13
N LEU A 30 9.51 5.12 2.06
CA LEU A 30 10.48 5.31 0.99
C LEU A 30 11.65 6.23 1.38
N SER A 31 11.52 6.97 2.48
CA SER A 31 12.59 7.81 3.04
C SER A 31 13.40 7.10 4.14
N ALA A 32 13.15 5.80 4.36
CA ALA A 32 13.89 5.00 5.33
C ALA A 32 15.28 4.60 4.81
N GLU A 33 16.05 3.90 5.65
CA GLU A 33 17.36 3.33 5.29
C GLU A 33 17.25 2.38 4.07
N PRO A 34 18.30 2.23 3.25
CA PRO A 34 18.24 1.53 1.96
C PRO A 34 17.65 0.10 2.02
N GLU A 35 17.97 -0.66 3.05
CA GLU A 35 17.50 -2.03 3.25
C GLU A 35 15.98 -2.06 3.51
N ILE A 36 15.50 -1.13 4.33
CA ILE A 36 14.08 -0.98 4.65
C ILE A 36 13.34 -0.46 3.41
N GLN A 37 13.92 0.51 2.71
CA GLN A 37 13.38 1.08 1.49
C GLN A 37 13.22 0.01 0.38
N TYR A 38 14.19 -0.89 0.23
CA TYR A 38 14.09 -1.99 -0.75
C TYR A 38 12.93 -2.93 -0.45
N VAL A 39 12.77 -3.33 0.82
CA VAL A 39 11.65 -4.17 1.25
C VAL A 39 10.31 -3.42 1.12
N ALA A 40 10.30 -2.13 1.45
CA ALA A 40 9.15 -1.24 1.29
C ALA A 40 8.69 -1.18 -0.17
N LEU A 41 9.60 -0.93 -1.11
CA LEU A 41 9.32 -0.87 -2.54
C LEU A 41 8.72 -2.19 -3.06
N ARG A 42 9.28 -3.33 -2.64
CA ARG A 42 8.74 -4.65 -3.00
C ARG A 42 7.31 -4.84 -2.48
N ASN A 43 7.04 -4.46 -1.24
CA ASN A 43 5.72 -4.56 -0.64
C ASN A 43 4.72 -3.61 -1.31
N ILE A 44 5.12 -2.37 -1.60
CA ILE A 44 4.31 -1.38 -2.33
C ILE A 44 3.94 -1.92 -3.70
N ASN A 45 4.89 -2.51 -4.44
CA ASN A 45 4.62 -3.11 -5.75
C ASN A 45 3.54 -4.19 -5.67
N LEU A 46 3.61 -5.09 -4.68
CA LEU A 46 2.59 -6.12 -4.47
C LEU A 46 1.20 -5.54 -4.15
N ILE A 47 1.15 -4.46 -3.37
CA ILE A 47 -0.11 -3.78 -3.04
C ILE A 47 -0.71 -3.09 -4.27
N VAL A 48 0.13 -2.41 -5.07
CA VAL A 48 -0.31 -1.72 -6.30
C VAL A 48 -0.82 -2.72 -7.34
N GLN A 49 -0.17 -3.87 -7.50
CA GLN A 49 -0.64 -4.94 -8.40
C GLN A 49 -2.05 -5.41 -8.02
N ARG A 50 -2.38 -5.42 -6.72
CA ARG A 50 -3.71 -5.80 -6.24
C ARG A 50 -4.70 -4.66 -6.34
N TRP A 51 -4.30 -3.43 -5.99
CA TRP A 51 -5.14 -2.23 -5.93
C TRP A 51 -4.46 -1.05 -6.66
N PRO A 52 -4.62 -0.95 -8.00
CA PRO A 52 -3.85 -0.02 -8.82
C PRO A 52 -4.03 1.46 -8.46
N THR A 53 -5.17 1.82 -7.86
CA THR A 53 -5.53 3.22 -7.56
C THR A 53 -4.99 3.71 -6.21
N ILE A 54 -4.29 2.89 -5.43
CA ILE A 54 -3.89 3.21 -4.04
C ILE A 54 -2.92 4.40 -3.95
N LEU A 55 -2.00 4.55 -4.90
CA LEU A 55 -1.01 5.64 -4.94
C LEU A 55 -1.27 6.69 -6.03
N ALA A 56 -2.43 6.62 -6.70
CA ALA A 56 -2.74 7.47 -7.85
C ALA A 56 -2.75 8.99 -7.54
N HIS A 57 -2.93 9.37 -6.28
CA HIS A 57 -2.93 10.77 -5.84
C HIS A 57 -1.59 11.24 -5.24
N GLU A 58 -0.68 10.31 -4.92
CA GLU A 58 0.61 10.61 -4.27
C GLU A 58 1.78 10.61 -5.27
N ILE A 59 1.63 9.90 -6.40
CA ILE A 59 2.65 9.88 -7.47
C ILE A 59 2.25 10.93 -8.51
N LYS A 60 3.00 12.03 -8.56
CA LYS A 60 2.97 13.03 -9.64
C LYS A 60 4.21 12.94 -10.50
#